data_AF-A0A4R1HTQ9-F1
#
_entry.id   AF-A0A4R1HTQ9-F1
#
_cell.length_a   1.000
_cell.length_b   1.000
_cell.length_c   1.000
_cell.angle_alpha   90.00
_cell.angle_beta   90.00
_cell.angle_gamma   90.00
#
_symmetry.space_group_name_H-M   'P 1'
#
loop_
_entity.id
_entity.type
_entity.pdbx_description
1 polymer ?
#
loop_
_entity_poly.entity_id
_entity_poly.type
_entity_poly.pdbx_seq_one_letter_code
_entity_poly.pdbx_strand_id
1 'polypeptide(L)'
;MTKSTDALNTDLHRLRMHLNLLEKDATHPLDFTVEHSHTAPALVLREGQALRSAHSDVRLDYEMMRQIFMETLRTEIAAQEEKLLGTNGGNRPIEHLQYGDQTEA
;
A
#
# COMPACT_ATOMS: atom_id res chain seq x y z
N MET A 1 -10.18 -14.45 -7.51
CA MET A 1 -8.80 -14.99 -7.62
C MET A 1 -8.04 -14.55 -6.38
N THR A 2 -7.69 -15.49 -5.50
CA THR A 2 -6.83 -15.22 -4.34
C THR A 2 -5.44 -14.83 -4.84
N LYS A 3 -4.97 -13.62 -4.52
CA LYS A 3 -3.57 -13.27 -4.75
C LYS A 3 -2.69 -14.26 -3.97
N SER A 4 -1.66 -14.81 -4.59
CA SER A 4 -0.66 -15.62 -3.88
C SER A 4 -0.08 -14.82 -2.71
N THR A 5 0.26 -15.48 -1.60
CA THR A 5 0.90 -14.86 -0.43
C THR A 5 2.14 -14.05 -0.82
N ASP A 6 2.89 -14.50 -1.83
CA ASP A 6 4.05 -13.76 -2.36
C ASP A 6 3.68 -12.44 -3.02
N ALA A 7 2.56 -12.40 -3.75
CA ALA A 7 2.04 -11.18 -4.32
C ALA A 7 1.58 -10.21 -3.23
N LEU A 8 0.94 -10.72 -2.17
CA LEU A 8 0.53 -9.90 -1.02
C LEU A 8 1.73 -9.30 -0.27
N ASN A 9 2.80 -10.08 -0.05
CA ASN A 9 4.04 -9.63 0.56
C ASN A 9 4.79 -8.61 -0.32
N THR A 10 4.80 -8.82 -1.63
CA THR A 10 5.39 -7.87 -2.60
C THR A 10 4.66 -6.53 -2.56
N ASP A 11 3.33 -6.57 -2.59
CA ASP A 11 2.49 -5.38 -2.48
C ASP A 11 2.74 -4.64 -1.14
N LEU A 12 2.78 -5.37 -0.02
CA LEU A 12 3.08 -4.81 1.30
C LEU A 12 4.45 -4.12 1.34
N HIS A 13 5.48 -4.77 0.78
CA HIS A 13 6.82 -4.20 0.74
C HIS A 13 6.86 -2.89 -0.06
N ARG A 14 6.18 -2.84 -1.22
CA ARG A 14 6.07 -1.62 -2.03
C ARG A 14 5.40 -0.49 -1.28
N LEU A 15 4.27 -0.75 -0.61
CA LEU A 15 3.56 0.25 0.18
C LEU A 15 4.44 0.81 1.31
N ARG A 16 5.14 -0.05 2.05
CA ARG A 16 6.07 0.37 3.12
C ARG A 16 7.23 1.21 2.60
N MET A 17 7.80 0.83 1.45
CA MET A 17 8.87 1.61 0.82
C MET A 17 8.39 3.00 0.42
N HIS A 18 7.18 3.10 -0.14
CA HIS A 18 6.60 4.39 -0.50
C HIS A 18 6.30 5.26 0.73
N LEU A 19 5.73 4.69 1.80
CA LEU A 19 5.52 5.42 3.05
C LEU A 19 6.84 5.96 3.62
N ASN A 20 7.87 5.12 3.70
CA ASN A 20 9.20 5.49 4.18
C ASN A 20 9.84 6.60 3.34
N LEU A 21 9.63 6.58 2.02
CA LEU A 21 10.08 7.64 1.12
C LEU A 21 9.42 8.98 1.48
N LEU A 22 8.09 9.01 1.60
CA LEU A 22 7.35 10.23 1.94
C LEU A 22 7.67 10.72 3.36
N GLU A 23 7.94 9.83 4.32
CA GLU A 23 8.31 10.19 5.68
C GLU A 23 9.71 10.82 5.76
N LYS A 24 10.65 10.35 4.95
CA LYS A 24 12.05 10.82 4.95
C LYS A 24 12.30 12.02 4.04
N ASP A 25 11.60 12.10 2.93
CA ASP A 25 11.73 13.15 1.93
C ASP A 25 10.42 13.94 1.85
N ALA A 26 10.38 15.06 2.58
CA ALA A 26 9.26 15.99 2.55
C ALA A 26 9.11 16.74 1.23
N THR A 27 10.07 16.60 0.29
CA THR A 27 10.02 17.28 -1.02
C THR A 27 9.63 16.33 -2.15
N HIS A 28 9.38 15.06 -1.82
CA HIS A 28 9.11 14.02 -2.81
C HIS A 28 7.86 14.37 -3.64
N PRO A 29 7.96 14.45 -4.98
CA PRO A 29 6.81 14.79 -5.82
C PRO A 29 5.69 13.75 -5.71
N LEU A 30 4.45 14.21 -5.62
CA LEU A 30 3.26 13.35 -5.68
C LEU A 30 2.76 13.32 -7.12
N ASP A 31 2.80 12.14 -7.75
CA ASP A 31 2.29 11.93 -9.09
C ASP A 31 0.86 11.37 -9.03
N PHE A 32 -0.06 12.04 -9.72
CA PHE A 32 -1.46 11.70 -9.81
C PHE A 32 -1.79 11.32 -11.24
N THR A 33 -2.26 10.09 -11.40
CA THR A 33 -2.92 9.64 -12.62
C THR A 33 -4.40 9.49 -12.35
N VAL A 34 -5.24 10.06 -13.22
CA VAL A 34 -6.68 9.85 -13.14
C VAL A 34 -7.00 8.55 -13.87
N GLU A 35 -7.33 7.51 -13.10
CA GLU A 35 -7.75 6.23 -13.66
C GLU A 35 -8.96 6.43 -14.60
N HIS A 36 -8.99 5.68 -15.70
CA HIS A 36 -10.03 5.74 -16.74
C HIS A 36 -10.16 7.07 -17.49
N SER A 37 -9.27 8.04 -17.26
CA SER A 37 -9.15 9.21 -18.11
C SER A 37 -8.31 8.90 -19.34
N HIS A 38 -8.90 9.00 -20.52
CA HIS A 38 -8.19 8.80 -21.79
C HIS A 38 -7.34 10.01 -22.21
N THR A 39 -7.41 11.13 -21.48
CA THR A 39 -6.88 12.43 -21.94
C THR A 39 -6.24 13.27 -20.85
N ALA A 40 -6.33 12.89 -19.57
CA ALA A 40 -5.75 13.71 -18.50
C ALA A 40 -4.23 13.50 -18.44
N PRO A 41 -3.42 14.57 -18.49
CA PRO A 41 -1.99 14.46 -18.22
C PRO A 41 -1.78 14.00 -16.77
N ALA A 42 -0.71 13.23 -16.56
CA ALA A 42 -0.21 12.96 -15.22
C ALA A 42 0.08 14.29 -14.53
N LEU A 43 -0.51 14.48 -13.35
CA LEU A 43 -0.37 15.70 -12.56
C LEU A 43 0.70 15.45 -11.51
N VAL A 44 1.78 16.23 -11.55
CA VAL A 44 2.84 16.15 -10.54
C VAL A 44 2.72 17.35 -9.59
N LEU A 45 2.43 17.08 -8.32
CA LEU A 45 2.40 18.08 -7.26
C LEU A 45 3.73 18.07 -6.49
N ARG A 46 4.40 19.21 -6.45
CA ARG A 46 5.69 19.40 -5.76
C ARG A 46 5.52 20.25 -4.51
N GLU A 47 6.54 20.24 -3.65
CA GLU A 47 6.62 21.13 -2.49
C GLU A 47 6.33 22.60 -2.89
N GLY A 48 5.55 23.29 -2.04
CA GLY A 48 5.13 24.68 -2.29
C GLY A 48 4.01 24.85 -3.31
N GLN A 49 3.65 23.80 -4.05
CA GLN A 49 2.50 23.80 -4.96
C GLN A 49 1.21 23.43 -4.23
N ALA A 50 0.08 23.72 -4.89
CA ALA A 50 -1.23 23.34 -4.38
C ALA A 50 -2.21 23.10 -5.52
N LEU A 51 -3.18 22.23 -5.26
CA LEU A 51 -4.34 22.02 -6.10
C LEU A 51 -5.44 22.98 -5.66
N ARG A 52 -6.02 23.71 -6.59
CA ARG A 52 -7.13 24.62 -6.32
C ARG A 52 -8.36 24.13 -7.06
N SER A 53 -9.50 24.13 -6.39
CA SER A 53 -10.78 23.95 -7.05
C SER A 53 -11.03 25.10 -8.04
N ALA A 54 -11.50 24.79 -9.25
CA ALA A 54 -11.85 25.83 -10.22
C ALA A 54 -13.12 26.62 -9.81
N HIS A 55 -13.94 26.07 -8.92
CA HIS A 55 -15.28 26.59 -8.60
C HIS A 55 -15.46 26.89 -7.10
N SER A 56 -14.37 26.89 -6.31
CA SER A 56 -14.41 27.25 -4.89
C SER A 56 -13.04 27.73 -4.40
N ASP A 57 -13.01 28.31 -3.22
CA ASP A 57 -11.76 28.74 -2.55
C ASP A 57 -11.00 27.57 -1.90
N VAL A 58 -11.48 26.33 -2.07
CA VAL A 58 -10.81 25.15 -1.52
C VAL A 58 -9.47 24.95 -2.22
N ARG A 59 -8.42 24.86 -1.41
CA ARG A 59 -7.04 24.61 -1.81
C ARG A 59 -6.51 23.40 -1.04
N LEU A 60 -5.91 22.46 -1.76
CA LEU A 60 -5.18 21.34 -1.20
C LEU A 60 -3.70 21.60 -1.41
N ASP A 61 -3.00 22.06 -0.37
CA ASP A 61 -1.56 22.24 -0.45
C ASP A 61 -0.82 20.91 -0.47
N TYR A 62 0.43 20.95 -0.92
CA TYR A 62 1.29 19.78 -0.99
C TYR A 62 1.41 19.07 0.36
N GLU A 63 1.58 19.78 1.47
CA GLU A 63 1.76 19.17 2.79
C GLU A 63 0.52 18.39 3.24
N MET A 64 -0.67 18.96 3.03
CA MET A 64 -1.93 18.31 3.34
C MET A 64 -2.13 17.10 2.43
N MET A 65 -1.84 17.21 1.14
CA MET A 65 -1.90 16.06 0.23
C MET A 65 -0.91 14.97 0.64
N ARG A 66 0.32 15.32 1.00
CA ARG A 66 1.33 14.39 1.50
C ARG A 66 0.85 13.68 2.77
N GLN A 67 0.26 14.41 3.71
CA GLN A 67 -0.34 13.82 4.92
C GLN A 67 -1.46 12.84 4.59
N ILE A 68 -2.40 13.23 3.71
CA ILE A 68 -3.48 12.35 3.25
C ILE A 68 -2.92 11.07 2.63
N PHE A 69 -1.87 11.17 1.81
CA PHE A 69 -1.21 10.01 1.20
C PHE A 69 -0.55 9.11 2.25
N MET A 70 0.17 9.67 3.21
CA MET A 70 0.80 8.90 4.28
C MET A 70 -0.24 8.15 5.12
N GLU A 71 -1.36 8.79 5.49
CA GLU A 71 -2.45 8.12 6.22
C GLU A 71 -3.14 7.04 5.39
N THR A 72 -3.35 7.29 4.09
CA THR A 72 -3.90 6.30 3.17
C THR A 72 -2.96 5.08 3.06
N LEU A 73 -1.66 5.30 2.90
CA LEU A 73 -0.66 4.23 2.87
C LEU A 73 -0.63 3.43 4.18
N ARG A 74 -0.69 4.09 5.34
CA ARG A 74 -0.77 3.43 6.65
C ARG A 74 -2.00 2.53 6.76
N THR A 75 -3.15 3.02 6.30
CA THR A 75 -4.42 2.27 6.29
C THR A 75 -4.34 1.04 5.37
N GLU A 76 -3.81 1.21 4.15
CA GLU A 76 -3.65 0.10 3.20
C GLU A 76 -2.64 -0.95 3.69
N ILE A 77 -1.55 -0.51 4.33
CA ILE A 77 -0.57 -1.41 4.98
C ILE A 77 -1.27 -2.25 6.04
N ALA A 78 -2.05 -1.63 6.93
CA ALA A 78 -2.76 -2.36 7.99
C ALA A 78 -3.77 -3.37 7.40
N ALA A 79 -4.53 -2.99 6.38
CA ALA A 79 -5.47 -3.88 5.71
C ALA A 79 -4.77 -5.07 5.02
N GLN A 80 -3.58 -4.84 4.46
CA GLN A 80 -2.79 -5.89 3.82
C GLN A 80 -2.15 -6.83 4.84
N GLU A 81 -1.69 -6.31 5.98
CA GLU A 81 -1.20 -7.09 7.11
C GLU A 81 -2.31 -7.98 7.69
N GLU A 82 -3.53 -7.47 7.84
CA GLU A 82 -4.68 -8.26 8.29
C GLU A 82 -4.99 -9.42 7.33
N LYS A 83 -4.98 -9.16 6.01
CA LYS A 83 -5.15 -10.22 4.99
C LYS A 83 -4.05 -11.28 5.08
N LEU A 84 -2.79 -10.87 5.28
CA LEU A 84 -1.67 -11.80 5.45
C LEU A 84 -1.79 -12.61 6.73
N LEU A 85 -2.23 -12.01 7.85
CA LEU A 85 -2.50 -12.73 9.09
C LEU A 85 -3.60 -13.77 8.91
N GLY A 86 -4.71 -13.42 8.25
CA GLY A 86 -5.79 -14.36 7.93
C GLY A 86 -5.35 -15.49 6.99
N THR A 87 -4.46 -15.20 6.04
CA THR A 87 -3.92 -16.19 5.09
C THR A 87 -2.90 -17.12 5.76
N ASN A 88 -2.06 -16.58 6.66
CA ASN A 88 -1.03 -17.33 7.40
C ASN A 88 -1.60 -18.13 8.58
N GLY A 89 -2.75 -17.70 9.14
CA GLY A 89 -3.44 -18.38 10.23
C GLY A 89 -4.37 -19.50 9.77
N GLY A 90 -4.92 -19.41 8.54
CA GLY A 90 -5.88 -20.38 8.01
C GLY A 90 -5.31 -21.43 7.05
N ASN A 91 -4.04 -21.32 6.65
CA ASN A 91 -3.52 -22.14 5.57
C ASN A 91 -2.01 -22.46 5.70
N ARG A 92 -1.58 -22.91 6.89
CA ARG A 92 -0.40 -23.77 6.94
C ARG A 92 -0.89 -25.20 6.69
N PRO A 93 -0.57 -25.82 5.54
CA PRO A 93 -0.60 -27.27 5.46
C PRO A 93 0.27 -27.78 6.61
N ILE A 94 -0.28 -28.69 7.40
CA ILE A 94 0.49 -29.46 8.36
C ILE A 94 1.33 -30.47 7.52
N GLU A 95 2.28 -29.96 6.74
CA GLU A 95 3.14 -30.76 5.85
C GLU A 95 4.50 -31.10 6.51
N HIS A 96 4.57 -31.01 7.84
CA HIS A 96 5.65 -31.57 8.64
C HIS A 96 5.17 -32.50 9.77
N LEU A 97 4.00 -33.12 9.61
CA LEU A 97 3.65 -34.36 10.33
C LEU A 97 3.53 -35.50 9.31
N GLN A 98 4.64 -35.88 8.69
CA GLN A 98 4.76 -37.22 8.13
C GLN A 98 5.49 -38.11 9.14
N TYR A 99 4.65 -38.88 9.83
CA TYR A 99 4.82 -40.25 10.31
C TYR A 99 6.16 -40.94 10.02
N GLY A 100 6.84 -41.37 11.10
CA GLY A 100 7.42 -42.71 11.19
C GLY A 100 6.71 -43.38 12.36
N ASP A 101 5.58 -44.03 12.10
CA ASP A 101 5.43 -45.46 11.86
C ASP A 101 5.76 -46.34 13.07
N GLN A 102 4.76 -47.14 13.42
CA GLN A 102 4.69 -48.02 14.58
C GLN A 102 5.69 -49.18 14.43
N THR A 103 6.32 -49.65 15.52
CA THR A 103 6.32 -51.07 15.98
C THR A 103 7.36 -51.36 17.08
N GLU A 104 6.89 -52.06 18.12
CA GLU A 104 7.55 -53.08 18.97
C GLU A 104 8.75 -52.72 19.88
N ALA A 105 8.52 -52.72 21.21
CA ALA A 105 8.93 -53.77 22.16
C ALA A 105 8.44 -53.44 23.60
#